data_AF-F9XQE9-F1
#
_entry.id   AF-F9XQE9-F1
#
_cell.length_a   1.000
_cell.length_b   1.000
_cell.length_c   1.000
_cell.angle_alpha   90.00
_cell.angle_beta   90.00
_cell.angle_gamma   90.00
#
_symmetry.space_group_name_H-M   'P 1'
#
loop_
_entity.id
_entity.type
_entity.pdbx_description
1 polymer ?
#
loop_
_entity_poly.entity_id
_entity_poly.type
_entity_poly.pdbx_seq_one_letter_code
_entity_poly.pdbx_strand_id
1 'polypeptide(L)'
;MAPPDPPKQQFSGEQSLTEPNIYVSLTYDPLDATAQMARVKSPQAGAVVLFAGTTRSHFSPSRPITHLSYTTYPSLALRTLLRLSTSILTSHSLTSIAITHRLGRVDIGEESILIAVSAPHRREAWRGGEEALERVKGEVEVWKEEWFEDGGVWRANRDGGVGVEVRRGSGSGSGGTNGSGGSGKGSGGSGARKGSDARKKELPEVGIRKRGTGEFSEGGLEF
;
A
#
# COMPACT_ATOMS: atom_id res chain seq x y z
N MET A 1 7.83 -19.18 -0.27
CA MET A 1 7.15 -19.24 -1.58
C MET A 1 6.34 -17.96 -1.69
N ALA A 2 6.59 -17.12 -2.70
CA ALA A 2 5.77 -15.92 -2.90
C ALA A 2 4.29 -16.35 -3.10
N PRO A 3 3.30 -15.60 -2.60
CA PRO A 3 1.92 -15.92 -2.86
C PRO A 3 1.68 -16.01 -4.37
N PRO A 4 0.83 -16.93 -4.84
CA PRO A 4 0.48 -17.01 -6.25
C PRO A 4 -0.12 -15.68 -6.71
N ASP A 5 0.17 -15.30 -7.96
CA ASP A 5 -0.35 -14.06 -8.54
C ASP A 5 -1.87 -13.98 -8.35
N PRO A 6 -2.38 -12.93 -7.68
CA PRO A 6 -3.81 -12.76 -7.51
C PRO A 6 -4.52 -12.68 -8.87
N PRO A 7 -5.71 -13.29 -9.03
CA PRO A 7 -6.45 -13.26 -10.28
C PRO A 7 -6.70 -11.83 -10.76
N LYS A 8 -6.52 -11.61 -12.08
CA LYS A 8 -6.61 -10.27 -12.72
C LYS A 8 -7.95 -9.56 -12.49
N GLN A 9 -9.04 -10.32 -12.38
CA GLN A 9 -10.34 -9.82 -11.96
C GLN A 9 -11.11 -10.93 -11.26
N GLN A 10 -11.62 -10.64 -10.06
CA GLN A 10 -12.30 -11.63 -9.20
C GLN A 10 -13.81 -11.40 -9.08
N PHE A 11 -14.29 -10.21 -9.45
CA PHE A 11 -15.68 -9.81 -9.36
C PHE A 11 -15.99 -8.70 -10.38
N SER A 12 -17.27 -8.49 -10.67
CA SER A 12 -17.78 -7.38 -11.47
C SER A 12 -18.41 -6.30 -10.58
N GLY A 13 -18.38 -5.05 -11.05
CA GLY A 13 -18.89 -3.89 -10.31
C GLY A 13 -18.09 -3.61 -9.05
N GLU A 14 -18.78 -3.14 -8.01
CA GLU A 14 -18.20 -2.80 -6.71
C GLU A 14 -18.53 -3.87 -5.66
N GLN A 15 -17.53 -4.24 -4.85
CA GLN A 15 -17.75 -4.95 -3.60
C GLN A 15 -17.57 -4.02 -2.42
N SER A 16 -18.55 -3.94 -1.54
CA SER A 16 -18.52 -3.05 -0.39
C SER A 16 -18.92 -3.74 0.90
N LEU A 17 -18.40 -3.24 2.02
CA LEU A 17 -18.98 -3.45 3.35
C LEU A 17 -19.44 -2.09 3.89
N THR A 18 -20.57 -2.09 4.60
CA THR A 18 -21.15 -0.88 5.15
C THR A 18 -21.63 -1.16 6.56
N GLU A 19 -21.24 -0.26 7.47
CA GLU A 19 -21.70 -0.19 8.85
C GLU A 19 -22.17 1.25 9.11
N PRO A 20 -22.86 1.55 10.22
CA PRO A 20 -23.22 2.92 10.55
C PRO A 20 -21.99 3.85 10.47
N ASN A 21 -22.08 4.89 9.63
CA ASN A 21 -21.03 5.88 9.39
C ASN A 21 -19.72 5.34 8.80
N ILE A 22 -19.70 4.11 8.28
CA ILE A 22 -18.53 3.51 7.66
C ILE A 22 -18.92 2.89 6.33
N TYR A 23 -18.18 3.26 5.28
CA TYR A 23 -18.30 2.62 3.98
C TYR A 23 -16.91 2.24 3.48
N VAL A 24 -16.72 0.98 3.11
CA VAL A 24 -15.47 0.53 2.49
C VAL A 24 -15.77 -0.25 1.23
N SER A 25 -15.06 0.01 0.14
CA SER A 25 -15.29 -0.70 -1.12
C SER A 25 -14.03 -0.96 -1.94
N LEU A 26 -14.15 -1.94 -2.81
CA LEU A 26 -13.20 -2.32 -3.84
C LEU A 26 -13.92 -2.31 -5.19
N THR A 27 -13.30 -1.73 -6.20
CA THR A 27 -13.87 -1.67 -7.56
C THR A 27 -12.77 -1.76 -8.61
N TYR A 28 -13.11 -2.14 -9.84
CA TYR A 28 -12.22 -2.03 -11.00
C TYR A 28 -12.48 -0.75 -11.82
N ASP A 29 -13.57 -0.04 -11.51
CA ASP A 29 -13.99 1.16 -12.21
C ASP A 29 -13.23 2.41 -11.72
N PRO A 30 -13.15 3.49 -12.54
CA PRO A 30 -12.63 4.78 -12.10
C PRO A 30 -13.35 5.31 -10.86
N LEU A 31 -12.63 6.03 -10.01
CA LEU A 31 -13.16 6.53 -8.74
C LEU A 31 -13.81 7.91 -8.92
N ASP A 32 -14.92 8.14 -8.22
CA ASP A 32 -15.61 9.44 -8.21
C ASP A 32 -15.43 10.13 -6.86
N ALA A 33 -14.62 11.20 -6.86
CA ALA A 33 -14.35 12.03 -5.69
C ALA A 33 -15.61 12.69 -5.11
N THR A 34 -16.54 13.11 -5.97
CA THR A 34 -17.78 13.78 -5.55
C THR A 34 -18.70 12.78 -4.87
N ALA A 35 -18.87 11.60 -5.47
CA ALA A 35 -19.64 10.52 -4.88
C ALA A 35 -19.04 10.09 -3.53
N GLN A 36 -17.71 9.97 -3.45
CA GLN A 36 -17.03 9.60 -2.22
C GLN A 36 -17.26 10.61 -1.10
N MET A 37 -17.09 11.90 -1.39
CA MET A 37 -17.37 12.97 -0.43
C MET A 37 -18.83 12.96 0.03
N ALA A 38 -19.78 12.67 -0.86
CA ALA A 38 -21.19 12.62 -0.51
C ALA A 38 -21.49 11.54 0.55
N ARG A 39 -20.75 10.43 0.58
CA ARG A 39 -20.93 9.34 1.56
C ARG A 39 -20.66 9.76 3.01
N VAL A 40 -19.82 10.79 3.20
CA VAL A 40 -19.42 11.24 4.54
C VAL A 40 -20.08 12.56 4.94
N LYS A 41 -20.94 13.15 4.11
CA LYS A 41 -21.68 14.36 4.49
C LYS A 41 -22.68 14.05 5.60
N SER A 42 -22.74 14.93 6.59
CA SER A 42 -23.66 14.83 7.72
C SER A 42 -23.98 16.22 8.26
N PRO A 43 -25.22 16.47 8.75
CA PRO A 43 -25.55 17.70 9.47
C PRO A 43 -24.70 17.93 10.74
N GLN A 44 -24.05 16.88 11.25
CA GLN A 44 -23.19 16.94 12.44
C GLN A 44 -21.71 17.20 12.10
N ALA A 45 -21.34 17.20 10.82
CA ALA A 45 -19.97 17.41 10.37
C ALA A 45 -19.73 18.87 9.96
N GLY A 46 -18.79 19.53 10.64
CA GLY A 46 -18.31 20.86 10.26
C GLY A 46 -17.14 20.82 9.27
N ALA A 47 -16.56 19.65 9.02
CA ALA A 47 -15.46 19.48 8.07
C ALA A 47 -15.55 18.12 7.34
N VAL A 48 -15.17 18.14 6.06
CA VAL A 48 -14.91 16.95 5.25
C VAL A 48 -13.50 17.08 4.68
N VAL A 49 -12.70 16.02 4.81
CA VAL A 49 -11.39 15.90 4.20
C VAL A 49 -11.41 14.72 3.22
N LEU A 50 -10.88 14.95 2.03
CA LEU A 50 -10.70 13.92 1.00
C LEU A 50 -9.21 13.79 0.69
N PHE A 51 -8.70 12.57 0.76
CA PHE A 51 -7.43 12.20 0.16
C PHE A 51 -7.69 11.40 -1.13
N ALA A 52 -6.96 11.76 -2.18
CA ALA A 52 -6.94 11.05 -3.46
C ALA A 52 -5.51 10.62 -3.79
N GLY A 53 -5.28 9.31 -3.89
CA GLY A 53 -3.99 8.76 -4.28
C GLY A 53 -3.93 8.59 -5.79
N THR A 54 -3.15 9.43 -6.49
CA THR A 54 -3.05 9.41 -7.96
C THR A 54 -1.77 8.75 -8.46
N THR A 55 -1.84 8.04 -9.58
CA THR A 55 -0.66 7.48 -10.25
C THR A 55 0.20 8.59 -10.83
N ARG A 56 1.51 8.58 -10.50
CA ARG A 56 2.51 9.52 -11.05
C ARG A 56 3.23 8.88 -12.23
N SER A 57 3.79 9.68 -13.14
CA SER A 57 4.54 9.19 -14.31
C SER A 57 5.94 8.65 -14.01
N HIS A 58 6.49 8.92 -12.82
CA HIS A 58 7.86 8.54 -12.44
C HIS A 58 7.91 8.05 -10.99
N PHE A 59 8.59 6.92 -10.76
CA PHE A 59 8.93 6.43 -9.41
C PHE A 59 10.44 6.47 -9.13
N SER A 60 11.26 6.41 -10.19
CA SER A 60 12.72 6.63 -10.19
C SER A 60 13.06 7.58 -11.35
N PRO A 61 14.07 8.46 -11.24
CA PRO A 61 14.42 9.43 -12.28
C PRO A 61 14.77 8.83 -13.65
N SER A 62 15.00 7.52 -13.74
CA SER A 62 15.53 6.88 -14.96
C SER A 62 14.55 5.98 -15.72
N ARG A 63 13.32 5.75 -15.26
CA ARG A 63 12.37 4.83 -15.93
C ARG A 63 10.92 5.32 -15.88
N PRO A 64 10.33 5.69 -17.03
CA PRO A 64 8.92 6.08 -17.10
C PRO A 64 8.01 4.87 -16.89
N ILE A 65 6.95 5.05 -16.09
CA ILE A 65 5.87 4.06 -15.93
C ILE A 65 4.70 4.43 -16.85
N THR A 66 3.97 3.44 -17.34
CA THR A 66 2.77 3.61 -18.16
C THR A 66 1.50 3.59 -17.32
N HIS A 67 1.45 2.71 -16.33
CA HIS A 67 0.33 2.54 -15.42
C HIS A 67 0.76 1.78 -14.16
N LEU A 68 -0.10 1.81 -13.16
CA LEU A 68 -0.07 0.90 -12.03
C LEU A 68 -1.13 -0.19 -12.22
N SER A 69 -0.87 -1.37 -11.66
CA SER A 69 -1.87 -2.45 -11.56
C SER A 69 -2.01 -2.88 -10.11
N TYR A 70 -3.23 -2.91 -9.60
CA TYR A 70 -3.52 -3.25 -8.22
C TYR A 70 -4.28 -4.57 -8.11
N THR A 71 -3.89 -5.39 -7.14
CA THR A 71 -4.52 -6.68 -6.91
C THR A 71 -4.69 -6.95 -5.42
N THR A 72 -5.61 -7.85 -5.06
CA THR A 72 -5.94 -8.10 -3.65
C THR A 72 -6.63 -9.46 -3.46
N TYR A 73 -6.81 -9.85 -2.21
CA TYR A 73 -7.80 -10.84 -1.78
C TYR A 73 -9.04 -10.09 -1.24
N PRO A 74 -10.12 -9.91 -2.04
CA PRO A 74 -11.16 -8.92 -1.78
C PRO A 74 -11.83 -9.06 -0.41
N SER A 75 -12.22 -10.28 -0.05
CA SER A 75 -12.89 -10.52 1.24
C SER A 75 -12.00 -10.22 2.44
N LEU A 76 -10.69 -10.45 2.32
CA LEU A 76 -9.75 -10.14 3.40
C LEU A 76 -9.50 -8.64 3.48
N ALA A 77 -9.19 -8.00 2.36
CA ALA A 77 -8.96 -6.56 2.30
C ALA A 77 -10.17 -5.75 2.77
N LEU A 78 -11.40 -6.12 2.39
CA LEU A 78 -12.62 -5.46 2.87
C LEU A 78 -12.79 -5.59 4.39
N ARG A 79 -12.52 -6.76 4.97
CA ARG A 79 -12.55 -6.95 6.43
C ARG A 79 -11.49 -6.12 7.14
N THR A 80 -10.28 -6.05 6.58
CA THR A 80 -9.18 -5.22 7.12
C THR A 80 -9.54 -3.74 7.06
N LEU A 81 -10.06 -3.27 5.91
CA LEU A 81 -10.56 -1.90 5.71
C LEU A 81 -11.67 -1.54 6.70
N LEU A 82 -12.65 -2.44 6.90
CA LEU A 82 -13.73 -2.21 7.85
C LEU A 82 -13.18 -2.08 9.27
N ARG A 83 -12.34 -3.03 9.69
CA ARG A 83 -11.75 -3.05 11.04
C ARG A 83 -10.95 -1.79 11.35
N LEU A 84 -10.08 -1.34 10.44
CA LEU A 84 -9.31 -0.11 10.66
C LEU A 84 -10.23 1.11 10.65
N SER A 85 -11.24 1.14 9.79
CA SER A 85 -12.17 2.28 9.71
C SER A 85 -12.99 2.43 11.00
N THR A 86 -13.45 1.32 11.59
CA THR A 86 -14.11 1.33 12.91
C THR A 86 -13.22 1.90 14.01
N SER A 87 -11.94 1.49 14.03
CA SER A 87 -10.96 1.99 14.99
C SER A 87 -10.73 3.49 14.81
N ILE A 88 -10.49 3.96 13.58
CA ILE A 88 -10.19 5.36 13.28
C ILE A 88 -11.39 6.26 13.56
N LEU A 89 -12.59 5.82 13.17
CA LEU A 89 -13.85 6.52 13.43
C LEU A 89 -13.98 6.84 14.93
N THR A 90 -13.71 5.85 15.78
CA THR A 90 -13.78 5.99 17.23
C THR A 90 -12.63 6.84 17.79
N SER A 91 -11.39 6.55 17.39
CA SER A 91 -10.18 7.20 17.94
C SER A 91 -10.11 8.70 17.65
N HIS A 92 -10.61 9.14 16.49
CA HIS A 92 -10.61 10.56 16.10
C HIS A 92 -11.98 11.23 16.28
N SER A 93 -12.98 10.53 16.83
CA SER A 93 -14.35 11.05 16.96
C SER A 93 -14.90 11.57 15.61
N LEU A 94 -14.65 10.81 14.55
CA LEU A 94 -15.16 11.14 13.21
C LEU A 94 -16.68 10.96 13.17
N THR A 95 -17.33 11.77 12.34
CA THR A 95 -18.74 11.62 12.03
C THR A 95 -18.96 10.48 11.04
N SER A 96 -18.09 10.32 10.03
CA SER A 96 -18.17 9.26 9.03
C SER A 96 -16.83 9.06 8.31
N ILE A 97 -16.58 7.84 7.82
CA ILE A 97 -15.41 7.47 7.03
C ILE A 97 -15.82 6.61 5.82
N ALA A 98 -15.29 6.95 4.65
CA ALA A 98 -15.48 6.22 3.41
C ALA A 98 -14.13 5.93 2.73
N ILE A 99 -13.81 4.66 2.45
CA ILE A 99 -12.57 4.25 1.78
C ILE A 99 -12.90 3.40 0.56
N THR A 100 -12.46 3.82 -0.61
CA THR A 100 -12.62 3.06 -1.85
C THR A 100 -11.27 2.85 -2.50
N HIS A 101 -10.92 1.60 -2.79
CA HIS A 101 -9.68 1.26 -3.50
C HIS A 101 -9.98 0.68 -4.88
N ARG A 102 -9.35 1.24 -5.91
CA ARG A 102 -9.41 0.74 -7.28
C ARG A 102 -8.43 -0.40 -7.49
N LEU A 103 -8.88 -1.44 -8.16
CA LEU A 103 -8.13 -2.63 -8.54
C LEU A 103 -7.92 -2.66 -10.06
N GLY A 104 -7.03 -3.53 -10.52
CA GLY A 104 -6.63 -3.61 -11.92
C GLY A 104 -5.80 -2.40 -12.34
N ARG A 105 -5.89 -2.06 -13.63
CA ARG A 105 -5.11 -0.98 -14.25
C ARG A 105 -5.60 0.40 -13.81
N VAL A 106 -4.65 1.24 -13.41
CA VAL A 106 -4.83 2.65 -13.06
C VAL A 106 -3.81 3.47 -13.84
N ASP A 107 -4.28 4.29 -14.77
CA ASP A 107 -3.41 5.08 -15.64
C ASP A 107 -2.82 6.29 -14.90
N ILE A 108 -1.78 6.90 -15.49
CA ILE A 108 -1.18 8.13 -14.94
C ILE A 108 -2.24 9.22 -14.79
N GLY A 109 -2.22 9.87 -13.63
CA GLY A 109 -3.17 10.92 -13.26
C GLY A 109 -4.47 10.41 -12.67
N GLU A 110 -4.78 9.12 -12.80
CA GLU A 110 -5.99 8.53 -12.22
C GLU A 110 -5.80 8.12 -10.76
N GLU A 111 -6.91 8.08 -10.02
CA GLU A 111 -6.96 7.70 -8.61
C GLU A 111 -6.96 6.18 -8.42
N SER A 112 -6.04 5.70 -7.59
CA SER A 112 -6.02 4.31 -7.10
C SER A 112 -6.82 4.14 -5.81
N ILE A 113 -6.97 5.21 -5.02
CA ILE A 113 -7.66 5.17 -3.73
C ILE A 113 -8.27 6.54 -3.42
N LEU A 114 -9.49 6.52 -2.87
CA LEU A 114 -10.12 7.67 -2.24
C LEU A 114 -10.40 7.37 -0.76
N ILE A 115 -10.01 8.29 0.11
CA ILE A 115 -10.34 8.26 1.55
C ILE A 115 -11.04 9.57 1.86
N ALA A 116 -12.34 9.50 2.16
CA ALA A 116 -13.10 10.63 2.66
C ALA A 116 -13.42 10.42 4.13
N VAL A 117 -13.26 11.48 4.93
CA VAL A 117 -13.64 11.49 6.34
C VAL A 117 -14.38 12.77 6.65
N SER A 118 -15.26 12.71 7.63
CA SER A 118 -15.95 13.89 8.16
C SER A 118 -15.87 13.92 9.68
N ALA A 119 -15.87 15.12 10.24
CA ALA A 119 -15.86 15.32 11.68
C ALA A 119 -16.53 16.65 12.06
N PRO A 120 -16.88 16.87 13.34
CA PRO A 120 -17.40 18.15 13.81
C PRO A 120 -16.42 19.31 13.55
N HIS A 121 -15.11 19.05 13.64
CA HIS A 121 -14.06 20.03 13.43
C HIS A 121 -12.94 19.50 12.53
N ARG A 122 -12.24 20.43 11.86
CA ARG A 122 -11.23 20.12 10.83
C ARG A 122 -10.04 19.31 11.34
N ARG A 123 -9.64 19.50 12.61
CA ARG A 123 -8.41 18.87 13.15
C ARG A 123 -8.55 17.36 13.19
N GLU A 124 -9.70 16.89 13.64
CA GLU A 124 -10.07 15.48 13.74
C GLU A 124 -10.18 14.86 12.35
N ALA A 125 -10.80 15.56 11.40
CA ALA A 125 -10.88 15.12 10.01
C ALA A 125 -9.50 14.95 9.36
N TRP A 126 -8.59 15.93 9.52
CA TRP A 126 -7.23 15.82 8.98
C TRP A 126 -6.45 14.64 9.56
N ARG A 127 -6.46 14.50 10.89
CA ARG A 127 -5.73 13.42 11.58
C ARG A 127 -6.30 12.04 11.26
N GLY A 128 -7.63 11.91 11.24
CA GLY A 128 -8.29 10.65 10.90
C GLY A 128 -8.04 10.23 9.45
N GLY A 129 -8.04 11.19 8.52
CA GLY A 129 -7.73 10.92 7.10
C GLY A 129 -6.28 10.49 6.88
N GLU A 130 -5.32 11.16 7.55
CA GLU A 130 -3.90 10.80 7.50
C GLU A 130 -3.65 9.40 8.09
N GLU A 131 -4.20 9.11 9.28
CA GLU A 131 -4.07 7.78 9.88
C GLU A 131 -4.70 6.69 8.99
N ALA A 132 -5.86 6.96 8.39
CA ALA A 132 -6.50 6.03 7.47
C ALA A 132 -5.59 5.66 6.29
N LEU A 133 -4.93 6.64 5.67
CA LEU A 133 -4.02 6.37 4.56
C LEU A 133 -2.84 5.48 4.98
N GLU A 134 -2.18 5.84 6.08
CA GLU A 134 -0.98 5.13 6.53
C GLU A 134 -1.30 3.70 6.99
N ARG A 135 -2.45 3.51 7.66
CA ARG A 135 -2.91 2.18 8.04
C ARG A 135 -3.38 1.35 6.85
N VAL A 136 -4.01 1.96 5.85
CA VAL A 136 -4.34 1.24 4.60
C VAL A 136 -3.07 0.72 3.93
N LYS A 137 -2.04 1.57 3.79
CA LYS A 137 -0.76 1.15 3.19
C LYS A 137 -0.02 0.07 3.99
N GLY A 138 -0.13 0.11 5.32
CA GLY A 138 0.59 -0.82 6.20
C GLY A 138 -0.13 -2.13 6.49
N GLU A 139 -1.46 -2.12 6.52
CA GLU A 139 -2.27 -3.27 6.99
C GLU A 139 -3.06 -3.97 5.88
N VAL A 140 -3.54 -3.25 4.84
CA VAL A 140 -4.48 -3.81 3.87
C VAL A 140 -3.76 -4.65 2.81
N GLU A 141 -4.34 -5.81 2.49
CA GLU A 141 -3.79 -6.78 1.55
C GLU A 141 -3.97 -6.36 0.08
N VAL A 142 -3.36 -5.25 -0.31
CA VAL A 142 -3.32 -4.75 -1.69
C VAL A 142 -1.88 -4.73 -2.19
N TRP A 143 -1.66 -5.32 -3.36
CA TRP A 143 -0.36 -5.35 -4.02
C TRP A 143 -0.35 -4.44 -5.24
N LYS A 144 0.74 -3.70 -5.40
CA LYS A 144 0.98 -2.78 -6.51
C LYS A 144 2.04 -3.34 -7.45
N GLU A 145 1.73 -3.35 -8.74
CA GLU A 145 2.67 -3.55 -9.82
C GLU A 145 2.88 -2.24 -10.60
N GLU A 146 4.12 -1.94 -10.95
CA GLU A 146 4.50 -0.83 -11.82
C GLU A 146 4.85 -1.38 -13.20
N TRP A 147 4.24 -0.83 -14.24
CA TRP A 147 4.43 -1.28 -15.62
C TRP A 147 5.21 -0.21 -16.39
N PHE A 148 6.36 -0.58 -16.94
CA PHE A 148 7.25 0.35 -17.65
C PHE A 148 7.06 0.28 -19.17
N GLU A 149 7.46 1.34 -19.88
CA GLU A 149 7.39 1.39 -21.35
C GLU A 149 8.23 0.31 -22.04
N ASP A 150 9.31 -0.14 -21.39
CA ASP A 150 10.18 -1.21 -21.88
C ASP A 150 9.59 -2.63 -21.71
N GLY A 151 8.35 -2.73 -21.21
CA GLY A 151 7.67 -4.00 -20.94
C GLY A 151 8.09 -4.68 -19.63
N GLY A 152 8.95 -4.05 -18.83
CA GLY A 152 9.26 -4.49 -17.48
C GLY A 152 8.07 -4.34 -16.52
N VAL A 153 7.99 -5.23 -15.53
CA VAL A 153 7.04 -5.11 -14.42
C VAL A 153 7.81 -5.13 -13.11
N TRP A 154 7.61 -4.13 -12.26
CA TRP A 154 8.14 -4.12 -10.90
C TRP A 154 7.03 -4.37 -9.89
N ARG A 155 7.21 -5.41 -9.07
CA ARG A 155 6.23 -5.74 -8.03
C ARG A 155 6.72 -5.20 -6.69
N ALA A 156 5.99 -4.25 -6.13
CA ALA A 156 6.24 -3.81 -4.76
C ALA A 156 5.70 -4.87 -3.79
N ASN A 157 6.54 -5.31 -2.86
CA ASN A 157 6.06 -6.15 -1.76
C ASN A 157 5.18 -5.31 -0.82
N ARG A 158 4.24 -5.98 -0.15
CA ARG A 158 3.23 -5.38 0.75
C ARG A 158 3.82 -4.35 1.73
N ASP A 159 5.06 -4.60 2.19
CA ASP A 159 5.68 -3.84 3.28
C ASP A 159 6.62 -2.72 2.80
N GLY A 160 6.51 -2.27 1.55
CA GLY A 160 7.47 -1.31 0.97
C GLY A 160 8.89 -1.87 0.82
N GLY A 161 9.07 -3.18 1.01
CA GLY A 161 10.33 -3.88 0.82
C GLY A 161 10.77 -3.88 -0.65
N VAL A 162 12.04 -4.23 -0.87
CA VAL A 162 12.66 -4.26 -2.21
C VAL A 162 11.81 -5.11 -3.14
N GLY A 163 11.23 -4.47 -4.16
CA GLY A 163 10.45 -5.15 -5.18
C GLY A 163 11.33 -6.00 -6.09
N VAL A 164 10.70 -6.83 -6.91
CA VAL A 164 11.40 -7.68 -7.88
C VAL A 164 10.98 -7.27 -9.29
N GLU A 165 11.97 -7.06 -10.15
CA GLU A 165 11.74 -6.90 -11.59
C GLU A 165 11.39 -8.26 -12.19
N VAL A 166 10.21 -8.34 -12.81
CA VAL A 166 9.76 -9.47 -13.59
C VAL A 166 9.89 -9.09 -15.06
N ARG A 167 10.88 -9.67 -15.75
CA ARG A 167 10.93 -9.63 -17.22
C ARG A 167 10.00 -10.71 -17.76
N ARG A 168 9.06 -10.34 -18.63
CA ARG A 168 8.31 -11.36 -19.39
C ARG A 168 9.29 -12.09 -20.30
N GLY A 169 9.48 -13.38 -20.05
CA GLY A 169 10.19 -14.26 -20.97
C GLY A 169 9.46 -14.29 -22.31
N SER A 170 10.18 -13.96 -23.37
CA SER A 170 9.79 -14.28 -24.74
C SER A 170 9.57 -15.79 -24.84
N GLY A 171 8.34 -16.22 -25.11
CA GLY A 171 8.09 -17.62 -25.44
C GLY A 171 8.81 -17.99 -26.75
N SER A 172 9.81 -18.85 -26.67
CA SER A 172 10.27 -19.67 -27.81
C SER A 172 10.16 -21.14 -27.41
N GLY A 173 9.37 -21.89 -28.17
CA GLY A 173 9.18 -23.31 -27.95
C GLY A 173 10.29 -24.21 -28.51
N SER A 174 10.14 -25.49 -28.19
CA SER A 174 10.68 -26.70 -28.83
C SER A 174 12.14 -27.10 -28.57
N GLY A 175 12.33 -28.38 -28.23
CA GLY A 175 13.57 -29.13 -28.44
C GLY A 175 13.98 -30.02 -27.27
N GLY A 176 13.57 -31.29 -27.26
CA GLY A 176 13.93 -32.26 -26.23
C GLY A 176 15.35 -32.83 -26.35
N THR A 177 15.77 -33.56 -25.30
CA THR A 177 16.25 -34.97 -25.30
C THR A 177 17.25 -35.26 -24.15
N ASN A 178 17.10 -36.47 -23.64
CA ASN A 178 17.85 -37.29 -22.68
C ASN A 178 19.36 -37.03 -22.47
N GLY A 179 19.82 -37.37 -21.25
CA GLY A 179 21.22 -37.65 -20.96
C GLY A 179 21.47 -38.13 -19.52
N SER A 180 21.41 -39.44 -19.32
CA SER A 180 21.76 -40.17 -18.10
C SER A 180 23.26 -40.16 -17.77
N GLY A 181 23.61 -40.28 -16.50
CA GLY A 181 24.76 -41.09 -16.07
C GLY A 181 25.72 -40.44 -15.06
N GLY A 182 26.13 -41.22 -14.06
CA GLY A 182 27.48 -41.11 -13.51
C GLY A 182 27.62 -40.97 -12.00
N SER A 183 27.54 -42.09 -11.28
CA SER A 183 27.99 -42.28 -9.90
C SER A 183 29.52 -42.08 -9.77
N GLY A 184 29.98 -41.50 -8.65
CA GLY A 184 31.40 -41.47 -8.30
C GLY A 184 31.64 -41.16 -6.81
N LYS A 185 31.94 -42.19 -6.03
CA LYS A 185 32.44 -42.10 -4.64
C LYS A 185 33.90 -41.62 -4.66
N GLY A 186 34.29 -40.81 -3.67
CA GLY A 186 35.68 -40.42 -3.44
C GLY A 186 35.88 -39.86 -2.03
N SER A 187 36.70 -40.55 -1.26
CA SER A 187 36.99 -40.39 0.17
C SER A 187 38.11 -39.40 0.49
N GLY A 188 38.04 -38.81 1.69
CA GLY A 188 39.21 -38.58 2.56
C GLY A 188 39.84 -37.18 2.53
N GLY A 189 40.21 -36.69 3.72
CA GLY A 189 41.23 -35.64 3.86
C GLY A 189 40.96 -34.58 4.92
N SER A 190 41.49 -34.80 6.12
CA SER A 190 41.54 -33.86 7.25
C SER A 190 42.45 -32.65 6.95
N GLY A 191 42.10 -31.46 7.48
CA GLY A 191 42.94 -30.27 7.39
C GLY A 191 42.43 -29.11 8.26
N ALA A 192 42.98 -28.98 9.47
CA ALA A 192 42.73 -27.88 10.39
C ALA A 192 43.39 -26.56 9.93
N ARG A 193 42.78 -25.40 10.24
CA ARG A 193 43.34 -24.29 11.06
C ARG A 193 42.64 -22.94 10.85
N LYS A 194 42.31 -22.32 12.00
CA LYS A 194 42.38 -20.90 12.41
C LYS A 194 41.92 -19.78 11.44
N GLY A 195 40.86 -19.07 11.87
CA GLY A 195 41.02 -17.80 12.57
C GLY A 195 40.80 -16.49 11.79
N SER A 196 40.21 -15.52 12.51
CA SER A 196 40.07 -14.07 12.22
C SER A 196 38.96 -13.70 11.22
N ASP A 197 38.12 -12.67 11.38
CA ASP A 197 37.90 -11.66 12.41
C ASP A 197 36.55 -11.00 12.05
N ALA A 198 35.52 -11.15 12.87
CA ALA A 198 34.20 -10.57 12.62
C ALA A 198 34.13 -9.17 13.25
N ARG A 199 34.47 -8.14 12.47
CA ARG A 199 34.21 -6.75 12.86
C ARG A 199 32.71 -6.49 12.86
N LYS A 200 32.12 -6.54 14.06
CA LYS A 200 30.85 -5.87 14.38
C LYS A 200 31.02 -4.38 14.09
N LYS A 201 30.23 -3.84 13.17
CA LYS A 201 30.04 -2.39 13.05
C LYS A 201 28.96 -1.99 14.05
N GLU A 202 29.38 -1.29 15.09
CA GLU A 202 28.53 -0.57 16.03
C GLU A 202 27.72 0.50 15.28
N LEU A 203 26.42 0.55 15.55
CA LEU A 203 25.55 1.66 15.18
C LEU A 203 25.70 2.77 16.23
N PRO A 204 25.85 4.05 15.85
CA PRO A 204 26.00 5.12 16.83
C PRO A 204 24.68 5.39 17.56
N GLU A 205 24.76 5.43 18.90
CA GLU A 205 23.70 5.88 19.79
C GLU A 205 23.35 7.35 19.52
N VAL A 206 22.08 7.62 19.21
CA VAL A 206 21.55 8.98 19.17
C VAL A 206 21.01 9.33 20.56
N GLY A 207 21.85 10.04 21.31
CA GLY A 207 21.52 10.59 22.63
C GLY A 207 20.45 11.68 22.56
N ILE A 208 19.41 11.49 23.37
CA ILE A 208 18.29 12.39 23.62
C ILE A 208 18.77 13.72 24.23
N ARG A 209 18.30 14.85 23.72
CA ARG A 209 18.27 16.13 24.46
C ARG A 209 16.84 16.59 24.68
N LYS A 210 16.39 16.54 25.93
CA LYS A 210 15.22 17.27 26.42
C LYS A 210 15.49 18.77 26.38
N ARG A 211 14.62 19.53 25.71
CA ARG A 211 14.33 20.96 25.96
C ARG A 211 12.80 21.00 26.05
N GLY A 212 12.20 21.32 27.18
CA GLY A 212 12.29 22.60 27.88
C GLY A 212 10.92 23.24 27.71
N THR A 213 10.10 23.21 28.75
CA THR A 213 8.77 23.79 28.84
C THR A 213 8.83 25.29 28.58
N GLY A 214 8.12 25.77 27.57
CA GLY A 214 7.96 27.18 27.26
C GLY A 214 6.54 27.41 26.76
N GLU A 215 5.77 28.15 27.57
CA GLU A 215 4.47 28.71 27.24
C GLU A 215 4.55 29.51 25.92
N PHE A 216 3.58 29.30 25.04
CA PHE A 216 3.28 30.25 23.97
C PHE A 216 1.79 30.55 24.01
N SER A 217 1.54 31.83 24.21
CA SER A 217 0.29 32.54 24.37
C SER A 217 -0.61 32.52 23.14
N GLU A 218 -1.89 32.76 23.40
CA GLU A 218 -2.96 33.04 22.46
C GLU A 218 -2.58 34.07 21.37
N GLY A 219 -3.03 33.79 20.15
CA GLY A 219 -3.00 34.70 19.02
C GLY A 219 -3.84 34.08 17.90
N GLY A 220 -5.11 34.44 17.86
CA GLY A 220 -6.10 33.91 16.93
C GLY A 220 -5.76 34.20 15.48
N LEU A 221 -6.41 33.44 14.59
CA LEU A 221 -6.82 33.85 13.26
C LEU A 221 -7.91 32.88 12.80
N GLU A 222 -9.09 33.45 12.56
CA GLU A 222 -10.18 32.85 11.79
C GLU A 222 -9.64 32.45 10.41
N PHE A 223 -9.89 31.21 9.99
CA PHE A 223 -10.74 30.79 8.86
C PHE A 223 -11.01 29.27 9.01
#